data_AF-A0A543IUG7-F1
#
_entry.id   AF-A0A543IUG7-F1
#
_cell.length_a   1.000
_cell.length_b   1.000
_cell.length_c   1.000
_cell.angle_alpha   90.00
_cell.angle_beta   90.00
_cell.angle_gamma   90.00
#
_symmetry.space_group_name_H-M   'P 1'
#
loop_
_entity.id
_entity.type
_entity.pdbx_description
1 polymer ?
#
loop_
_entity_poly.entity_id
_entity_poly.type
_entity_poly.pdbx_seq_one_letter_code
_entity_poly.pdbx_strand_id
1 'polypeptide(L)'
;MTEAWTDLRHDDPNLESDMVYVGVGDAIVRLGRRTDDDPSPIFWCIDRRDDHLADGAFRDMAMLRMVPPGDAVQRIIAFVRRRDAFDMLRSWPAVAAAGWKPEDVHEFLVECAEGPREDVAEAARDSLAGGHRTPSIL
;
A
#
# COMPACT_ATOMS: atom_id res chain seq x y z
N MET A 1 42.91 -25.89 13.98
CA MET A 1 41.46 -26.17 13.80
C MET A 1 40.69 -25.08 14.51
N THR A 2 40.52 -23.95 13.83
CA THR A 2 39.92 -22.69 14.29
C THR A 2 39.97 -21.80 13.04
N GLU A 3 38.96 -21.17 12.49
CA GLU A 3 37.55 -20.90 12.82
C GLU A 3 36.82 -20.84 11.46
N ALA A 4 35.62 -21.40 11.35
CA ALA A 4 34.82 -21.35 10.12
C ALA A 4 33.35 -21.05 10.41
N TRP A 5 33.09 -20.08 11.30
CA TRP A 5 31.72 -19.76 11.75
C TRP A 5 31.40 -18.27 11.90
N THR A 6 32.15 -17.35 11.28
CA THR A 6 31.93 -15.90 11.47
C THR A 6 31.32 -15.17 10.26
N ASP A 7 30.82 -15.87 9.24
CA ASP A 7 30.36 -15.20 8.01
C ASP A 7 28.96 -15.64 7.56
N LEU A 8 28.00 -15.58 8.50
CA LEU A 8 26.56 -15.69 8.23
C LEU A 8 25.78 -14.63 9.00
N ARG A 9 26.30 -13.39 9.04
CA ARG A 9 25.49 -12.20 9.26
C ARG A 9 25.50 -11.40 7.97
N HIS A 10 24.51 -11.68 7.13
CA HIS A 10 24.18 -10.79 6.03
C HIS A 10 23.39 -9.61 6.60
N ASP A 11 24.02 -8.84 7.50
CA ASP A 11 23.47 -7.60 8.04
C ASP A 11 23.71 -6.53 6.96
N ASP A 12 22.85 -6.50 5.94
CA ASP A 12 22.83 -5.36 5.00
C ASP A 12 22.22 -4.17 5.75
N PRO A 13 23.01 -3.15 6.13
CA PRO A 13 22.52 -2.01 6.90
C PRO A 13 21.45 -1.21 6.14
N ASN A 14 21.35 -1.39 4.82
CA ASN A 14 20.30 -0.77 4.02
C ASN A 14 18.93 -1.39 4.30
N LEU A 15 18.84 -2.70 4.56
CA LEU A 15 17.56 -3.34 4.90
C LEU A 15 16.99 -2.84 6.23
N GLU A 16 17.85 -2.62 7.22
CA GLU A 16 17.44 -2.05 8.51
C GLU A 16 16.98 -0.60 8.34
N SER A 17 17.69 0.18 7.52
CA SER A 17 17.30 1.55 7.16
C SER A 17 15.97 1.60 6.39
N ASP A 18 15.78 0.75 5.39
CA ASP A 18 14.58 0.70 4.55
C ASP A 18 13.34 0.36 5.40
N MET A 19 13.46 -0.63 6.29
CA MET A 19 12.38 -0.98 7.22
C MET A 19 12.07 0.13 8.24
N VAL A 20 13.07 0.95 8.62
CA VAL A 20 12.83 2.14 9.44
C VAL A 20 11.99 3.16 8.67
N TYR A 21 12.27 3.40 7.38
CA TYR A 21 11.46 4.33 6.57
C TYR A 21 10.02 3.83 6.36
N VAL A 22 9.82 2.52 6.19
CA VAL A 22 8.47 1.92 6.20
C VAL A 22 7.77 2.20 7.54
N GLY A 23 8.43 1.93 8.67
CA GLY A 23 7.85 2.19 10.00
C GLY A 23 7.55 3.67 10.26
N VAL A 24 8.36 4.58 9.72
CA VAL A 24 8.10 6.02 9.78
C VAL A 24 6.89 6.40 8.93
N GLY A 25 6.75 5.81 7.73
CA GLY A 25 5.58 5.99 6.87
C GLY A 25 4.28 5.59 7.56
N ASP A 26 4.26 4.40 8.19
CA ASP A 26 3.15 3.92 9.02
C ASP A 26 2.82 4.94 10.13
N ALA A 27 3.83 5.34 10.91
CA ALA A 27 3.64 6.24 12.04
C ALA A 27 3.08 7.61 11.63
N ILE A 28 3.52 8.15 10.48
CA ILE A 28 3.01 9.40 9.92
C ILE A 28 1.51 9.29 9.60
N VAL A 29 1.06 8.18 9.01
CA VAL A 29 -0.37 7.99 8.72
C VAL A 29 -1.18 7.85 10.02
N ARG A 30 -0.71 7.07 11.00
CA ARG A 30 -1.44 6.91 12.27
C ARG A 30 -1.56 8.18 13.08
N LEU A 31 -0.49 8.96 13.16
CA LEU A 31 -0.42 10.13 14.04
C LEU A 31 -0.78 11.44 13.32
N GLY A 32 -0.63 11.50 12.01
CA GLY A 32 -0.81 12.71 11.21
C GLY A 32 -2.23 12.94 10.70
N ARG A 33 -3.08 11.90 10.68
CA ARG A 33 -4.47 12.00 10.24
C ARG A 33 -5.30 12.85 11.19
N ARG A 34 -6.10 13.76 10.63
CA ARG A 34 -7.06 14.59 11.39
C ARG A 34 -8.45 13.97 11.49
N THR A 35 -8.77 13.07 10.57
CA THR A 35 -10.00 12.26 10.54
C THR A 35 -9.64 10.86 10.07
N ASP A 36 -10.52 9.88 10.27
CA ASP A 36 -10.25 8.48 9.89
C ASP A 36 -9.87 8.35 8.40
N ASP A 37 -10.51 9.11 7.52
CA ASP A 37 -10.24 9.02 6.07
C ASP A 37 -9.36 10.17 5.54
N ASP A 38 -8.61 10.87 6.40
CA ASP A 38 -7.74 11.99 5.99
C ASP A 38 -6.55 11.50 5.15
N PRO A 39 -6.48 11.82 3.84
CA PRO A 39 -5.40 11.35 2.98
C PRO A 39 -4.14 12.22 3.05
N SER A 40 -4.18 13.35 3.78
CA SER A 40 -3.08 14.34 3.80
C SER A 40 -1.72 13.74 4.18
N PRO A 41 -1.61 12.85 5.18
CA PRO A 41 -0.33 12.22 5.52
C PRO A 41 0.20 11.29 4.42
N ILE A 42 -0.69 10.60 3.70
CA ILE A 42 -0.30 9.74 2.57
C ILE A 42 0.32 10.59 1.46
N PHE A 43 -0.31 11.70 1.11
CA PHE A 43 0.24 12.62 0.11
C PHE A 43 1.56 13.25 0.52
N TRP A 44 1.69 13.57 1.80
CA TRP A 44 2.95 14.04 2.34
C TRP A 44 4.07 13.02 2.11
N CYS A 45 3.82 11.72 2.35
CA CYS A 45 4.79 10.66 2.10
C CYS A 45 5.14 10.50 0.62
N ILE A 46 4.13 10.44 -0.26
CA ILE A 46 4.31 10.31 -1.72
C ILE A 46 5.15 11.47 -2.28
N ASP A 47 4.93 12.69 -1.81
CA ASP A 47 5.60 13.89 -2.32
C ASP A 47 7.10 13.94 -1.94
N ARG A 48 7.58 13.08 -1.02
CA ARG A 48 9.01 12.95 -0.66
C ARG A 48 9.85 12.11 -1.60
N ARG A 49 9.22 11.38 -2.52
CA ARG A 49 9.91 10.50 -3.48
C ARG A 49 10.82 9.46 -2.80
N ASP A 50 10.40 9.02 -1.61
CA ASP A 50 11.00 7.88 -0.90
C ASP A 50 9.98 6.74 -0.95
N ASP A 51 10.34 5.66 -1.64
CA ASP A 51 9.43 4.55 -1.90
C ASP A 51 9.11 3.75 -0.63
N HIS A 52 10.05 3.65 0.32
CA HIS A 52 9.84 2.96 1.59
C HIS A 52 8.87 3.74 2.49
N LEU A 53 9.00 5.07 2.48
CA LEU A 53 8.06 5.95 3.17
C LEU A 53 6.64 5.84 2.59
N ALA A 54 6.52 5.78 1.25
CA ALA A 54 5.24 5.58 0.57
C ALA A 54 4.66 4.17 0.83
N ASP A 55 5.52 3.15 0.91
CA ASP A 55 5.11 1.77 1.20
C ASP A 55 4.45 1.67 2.56
N GLY A 56 5.10 2.19 3.61
CA GLY A 56 4.49 2.26 4.94
C GLY A 56 3.17 3.03 4.93
N ALA A 57 3.14 4.20 4.27
CA ALA A 57 1.92 4.98 4.20
C ALA A 57 0.74 4.24 3.55
N PHE A 58 0.97 3.52 2.45
CA PHE A 58 -0.08 2.73 1.79
C PHE A 58 -0.45 1.47 2.56
N ARG A 59 0.53 0.81 3.17
CA ARG A 59 0.28 -0.34 4.05
C ARG A 59 -0.67 0.05 5.17
N ASP A 60 -0.38 1.13 5.86
CA ASP A 60 -1.21 1.55 6.98
C ASP A 60 -2.59 2.03 6.54
N MET A 61 -2.68 2.73 5.40
CA MET A 61 -3.96 3.06 4.75
C MET A 61 -4.84 1.82 4.52
N ALA A 62 -4.26 0.75 3.98
CA ALA A 62 -4.97 -0.52 3.74
C ALA A 62 -5.38 -1.19 5.07
N MET A 63 -4.48 -1.24 6.04
CA MET A 63 -4.73 -1.86 7.36
C MET A 63 -5.80 -1.12 8.17
N LEU A 64 -5.83 0.21 8.07
CA LEU A 64 -6.84 1.07 8.70
C LEU A 64 -8.17 1.09 7.94
N ARG A 65 -8.23 0.48 6.75
CA ARG A 65 -9.40 0.46 5.85
C ARG A 65 -9.93 1.86 5.57
N MET A 66 -9.02 2.80 5.33
CA MET A 66 -9.38 4.17 4.98
C MET A 66 -10.22 4.18 3.70
N VAL A 67 -11.22 5.06 3.65
CA VAL A 67 -12.05 5.36 2.48
C VAL A 67 -11.91 6.84 2.13
N PRO A 68 -10.77 7.24 1.51
CA PRO A 68 -10.55 8.64 1.15
C PRO A 68 -11.61 9.14 0.16
N PRO A 69 -11.77 10.48 0.03
CA PRO A 69 -12.55 11.08 -1.04
C PRO A 69 -12.09 10.59 -2.44
N GLY A 70 -13.01 10.58 -3.42
CA GLY A 70 -12.73 10.00 -4.74
C GLY A 70 -11.57 10.68 -5.48
N ASP A 71 -11.42 12.00 -5.37
CA ASP A 71 -10.26 12.73 -5.92
C ASP A 71 -8.93 12.30 -5.28
N ALA A 72 -8.95 11.98 -3.98
CA ALA A 72 -7.79 11.43 -3.28
C ALA A 72 -7.46 10.01 -3.74
N VAL A 73 -8.46 9.15 -3.90
CA VAL A 73 -8.31 7.80 -4.48
C VAL A 73 -7.69 7.88 -5.88
N GLN A 74 -8.20 8.76 -6.75
CA GLN A 74 -7.65 8.95 -8.09
C GLN A 74 -6.18 9.40 -8.06
N ARG A 75 -5.79 10.27 -7.11
CA ARG A 75 -4.39 10.68 -6.95
C ARG A 75 -3.49 9.51 -6.54
N ILE A 76 -3.95 8.65 -5.64
CA ILE A 76 -3.21 7.45 -5.21
C ILE A 76 -3.03 6.48 -6.39
N ILE A 77 -4.11 6.17 -7.10
CA ILE A 77 -4.08 5.30 -8.28
C ILE A 77 -3.15 5.88 -9.35
N ALA A 78 -3.25 7.18 -9.64
CA ALA A 78 -2.42 7.84 -10.63
C ALA A 78 -0.92 7.84 -10.24
N PHE A 79 -0.59 7.80 -8.95
CA PHE A 79 0.78 7.64 -8.49
C PHE A 79 1.30 6.23 -8.78
N VAL A 80 0.57 5.18 -8.39
CA VAL A 80 1.04 3.79 -8.54
C VAL A 80 0.98 3.25 -9.96
N ARG A 81 0.04 3.74 -10.80
CA ARG A 81 -0.03 3.37 -12.24
C ARG A 81 1.20 3.83 -13.04
N ARG A 82 1.95 4.83 -12.58
CA ARG A 82 3.20 5.28 -13.23
C ARG A 82 4.38 4.35 -12.98
N ARG A 83 4.25 3.40 -12.05
CA ARG A 83 5.31 2.47 -11.64
C ARG A 83 5.23 1.18 -12.44
N ASP A 84 6.28 0.38 -12.38
CA ASP A 84 6.31 -0.94 -13.02
C ASP A 84 5.24 -1.89 -12.44
N ALA A 85 4.74 -2.83 -13.24
CA ALA A 85 3.70 -3.76 -12.80
C ALA A 85 4.15 -4.74 -11.70
N PHE A 86 5.47 -4.97 -11.56
CA PHE A 86 6.04 -5.77 -10.47
C PHE A 86 6.30 -4.97 -9.19
N ASP A 87 6.12 -3.66 -9.21
CA ASP A 87 6.43 -2.79 -8.08
C ASP A 87 5.48 -3.05 -6.89
N MET A 88 6.07 -3.35 -5.73
CA MET A 88 5.35 -3.64 -4.48
C MET A 88 4.39 -2.53 -4.08
N LEU A 89 4.67 -1.27 -4.43
CA LEU A 89 3.82 -0.13 -4.06
C LEU A 89 2.41 -0.20 -4.68
N ARG A 90 2.23 -0.99 -5.74
CA ARG A 90 0.90 -1.24 -6.34
C ARG A 90 0.01 -2.15 -5.48
N SER A 91 0.60 -2.98 -4.62
CA SER A 91 -0.13 -3.99 -3.85
C SER A 91 -1.12 -3.40 -2.85
N TRP A 92 -0.66 -2.43 -2.04
CA TRP A 92 -1.48 -1.87 -0.97
C TRP A 92 -2.72 -1.10 -1.47
N PRO A 93 -2.65 -0.28 -2.53
CA PRO A 93 -3.85 0.31 -3.11
C PRO A 93 -4.82 -0.72 -3.69
N ALA A 94 -4.34 -1.84 -4.26
CA ALA A 94 -5.21 -2.90 -4.75
C ALA A 94 -5.96 -3.59 -3.60
N VAL A 95 -5.30 -3.81 -2.47
CA VAL A 95 -5.93 -4.33 -1.24
C VAL A 95 -6.93 -3.33 -0.65
N ALA A 96 -6.56 -2.05 -0.55
CA ALA A 96 -7.42 -1.01 0.01
C ALA A 96 -8.68 -0.73 -0.83
N ALA A 97 -8.58 -0.91 -2.15
CA ALA A 97 -9.66 -0.65 -3.10
C ALA A 97 -10.92 -1.48 -2.84
N ALA A 98 -10.86 -2.59 -2.10
CA ALA A 98 -12.04 -3.33 -1.64
C ALA A 98 -13.02 -2.47 -0.79
N GLY A 99 -12.53 -1.41 -0.13
CA GLY A 99 -13.34 -0.47 0.64
C GLY A 99 -13.73 0.80 -0.12
N TRP A 100 -13.23 1.00 -1.34
CA TRP A 100 -13.45 2.24 -2.11
C TRP A 100 -14.65 2.11 -3.05
N LYS A 101 -15.09 3.24 -3.59
CA LYS A 101 -16.20 3.26 -4.53
C LYS A 101 -15.82 2.54 -5.83
N PRO A 102 -16.63 1.59 -6.33
CA PRO A 102 -16.31 0.82 -7.53
C PRO A 102 -15.98 1.69 -8.75
N GLU A 103 -16.74 2.77 -8.96
CA GLU A 103 -16.52 3.70 -10.06
C GLU A 103 -15.16 4.39 -10.04
N ASP A 104 -14.53 4.53 -8.87
CA ASP A 104 -13.23 5.15 -8.71
C ASP A 104 -12.07 4.16 -8.96
N VAL A 105 -12.31 2.85 -8.83
CA VAL A 105 -11.23 1.84 -8.76
C VAL A 105 -11.30 0.75 -9.82
N HIS A 106 -12.44 0.60 -10.50
CA HIS A 106 -12.72 -0.56 -11.35
C HIS A 106 -11.63 -0.80 -12.42
N GLU A 107 -11.24 0.24 -13.17
CA GLU A 107 -10.21 0.11 -14.20
C GLU A 107 -8.87 -0.33 -13.60
N PHE A 108 -8.45 0.29 -12.50
CA PHE A 108 -7.21 -0.06 -11.81
C PHE A 108 -7.21 -1.50 -11.29
N LEU A 109 -8.34 -1.97 -10.75
CA LEU A 109 -8.47 -3.35 -10.28
C LEU A 109 -8.42 -4.37 -11.43
N VAL A 110 -9.03 -4.06 -12.58
CA VAL A 110 -8.92 -4.92 -13.77
C VAL A 110 -7.46 -5.04 -14.21
N GLU A 111 -6.73 -3.93 -14.28
CA GLU A 111 -5.30 -3.95 -14.60
C GLU A 111 -4.47 -4.76 -13.62
N CYS A 112 -4.77 -4.65 -12.32
CA CYS A 112 -4.11 -5.44 -11.29
C CYS A 112 -4.41 -6.93 -11.41
N ALA A 113 -5.66 -7.30 -11.70
CA ALA A 113 -6.11 -8.69 -11.86
C ALA A 113 -5.48 -9.40 -13.08
N GLU A 114 -5.11 -8.64 -14.11
CA GLU A 114 -4.38 -9.09 -15.31
C GLU A 114 -2.86 -8.97 -15.15
N GLY A 115 -2.40 -8.39 -14.03
CA GLY A 115 -0.99 -8.14 -13.76
C GLY A 115 -0.18 -9.41 -13.50
N PRO A 116 1.15 -9.33 -13.60
CA PRO A 116 2.04 -10.49 -13.49
C PRO A 116 2.28 -10.96 -12.05
N ARG A 117 1.75 -10.24 -11.05
CA ARG A 117 1.93 -10.51 -9.63
C ARG A 117 0.68 -11.14 -9.04
N GLU A 118 0.75 -12.43 -8.73
CA GLU A 118 -0.43 -13.19 -8.32
C GLU A 118 -1.05 -12.68 -7.00
N ASP A 119 -0.23 -12.24 -6.04
CA ASP A 119 -0.69 -11.67 -4.77
C ASP A 119 -1.56 -10.41 -4.97
N VAL A 120 -1.14 -9.54 -5.89
CA VAL A 120 -1.88 -8.33 -6.26
C VAL A 120 -3.11 -8.67 -7.11
N ALA A 121 -2.97 -9.63 -8.03
CA ALA A 121 -4.04 -10.04 -8.91
C ALA A 121 -5.18 -10.72 -8.15
N GLU A 122 -4.87 -11.57 -7.16
CA GLU A 122 -5.85 -12.20 -6.27
C GLU A 122 -6.62 -11.14 -5.46
N ALA A 123 -5.91 -10.23 -4.79
CA ALA A 123 -6.53 -9.14 -4.03
C ALA A 123 -7.46 -8.27 -4.91
N ALA A 124 -7.07 -8.02 -6.16
CA ALA A 124 -7.87 -7.24 -7.09
C ALA A 124 -9.14 -7.98 -7.54
N ARG A 125 -9.05 -9.29 -7.82
CA ARG A 125 -10.22 -10.13 -8.14
C ARG A 125 -11.19 -10.20 -6.98
N ASP A 126 -10.69 -10.36 -5.75
CA ASP A 126 -11.51 -10.35 -4.54
C ASP A 126 -12.23 -9.01 -4.36
N SER A 127 -11.52 -7.90 -4.58
CA SER A 127 -12.09 -6.55 -4.53
C SER A 127 -13.20 -6.36 -5.59
N LEU A 128 -12.97 -6.81 -6.83
CA LEU A 128 -13.96 -6.77 -7.91
C LEU A 128 -15.20 -7.62 -7.64
N ALA A 129 -15.03 -8.76 -6.96
CA ALA A 129 -16.13 -9.64 -6.57
C ALA A 129 -16.98 -9.11 -5.39
N GLY A 130 -16.63 -7.93 -4.84
CA GLY A 130 -17.31 -7.34 -3.68
C GLY A 130 -16.82 -7.92 -2.35
N GLY A 131 -15.54 -8.30 -2.26
CA GLY A 131 -14.88 -8.95 -1.12
C GLY A 131 -14.88 -8.20 0.22
N HIS A 132 -15.54 -7.05 0.32
CA HIS A 132 -15.98 -6.50 1.60
C HIS A 132 -17.50 -6.51 1.66
N ARG A 133 -18.06 -7.62 2.19
CA ARG A 133 -19.41 -7.59 2.73
C ARG A 133 -19.48 -6.44 3.74
N THR A 134 -20.28 -5.43 3.42
CA THR A 134 -20.81 -4.48 4.40
C THR A 134 -21.26 -5.28 5.64
N PRO A 135 -20.93 -4.89 6.88
CA PRO A 135 -21.59 -5.50 8.03
C PRO A 135 -23.09 -5.30 7.84
N SER A 136 -23.83 -6.41 7.73
CA SER A 136 -25.28 -6.40 7.89
C SER A 136 -25.57 -5.80 9.26
N ILE A 137 -25.97 -4.53 9.28
CA ILE A 137 -26.60 -3.94 10.44
C ILE A 137 -28.02 -4.55 10.47
N LEU A 138 -28.20 -5.54 11.33
CA LEU A 138 -29.49 -5.89 11.90
C LEU A 138 -29.82 -4.91 13.03
#